data_AF-A0A1I7IHB6-F1
#
_entry.id   AF-A0A1I7IHB6-F1
#
_cell.length_a   1.000
_cell.length_b   1.000
_cell.length_c   1.000
_cell.angle_alpha   90.00
_cell.angle_beta   90.00
_cell.angle_gamma   90.00
#
_symmetry.space_group_name_H-M   'P 1'
#
loop_
_entity.id
_entity.type
_entity.pdbx_description
1 polymer ?
#
loop_
_entity_poly.entity_id
_entity_poly.type
_entity_poly.pdbx_seq_one_letter_code
_entity_poly.pdbx_strand_id
1 'polypeptide(L)'
;MKRLIRLPISIMILSGFFVSMTAKADTWDNPRVKTYYSENKEFKLIITPKMTSEKYYLWDYYKTNKHPQTKKILKKKEKFMQNISVQDTIRIPCTAGLYKINGADSILIWERPLLNEVCPVYAIVANDGSSIATFDNWYSTGYGVNVFVVYDKKGNAKKTYKLEEISPFPLNDYSMSISSLYWRKDVRYIDNERIEIIFETDDNKTTKRIYNLKRLEFE
;
A
#
# COMPACT_ATOMS: atom_id res chain seq x y z
N MET A 1 35.74 -5.22 -73.44
CA MET A 1 35.46 -6.10 -72.28
C MET A 1 34.57 -5.34 -71.31
N LYS A 2 33.31 -5.75 -71.19
CA LYS A 2 32.27 -5.13 -70.35
C LYS A 2 32.59 -5.40 -68.87
N ARG A 3 32.85 -4.38 -68.06
CA ARG A 3 32.94 -4.52 -66.60
C ARG A 3 31.57 -4.22 -66.01
N LEU A 4 30.93 -5.29 -65.54
CA LEU A 4 29.62 -5.31 -64.91
C LEU A 4 29.57 -4.42 -63.67
N ILE A 5 28.51 -3.62 -63.62
CA ILE A 5 27.96 -2.98 -62.43
C ILE A 5 27.59 -4.09 -61.42
N ARG A 6 28.11 -4.01 -60.19
CA ARG A 6 27.59 -4.76 -59.04
C ARG A 6 27.20 -3.74 -57.96
N LEU A 7 25.92 -3.35 -57.96
CA LEU A 7 25.26 -2.79 -56.80
C LEU A 7 25.04 -3.95 -55.80
N PRO A 8 25.51 -3.87 -54.55
CA PRO A 8 25.03 -4.78 -53.52
C PRO A 8 23.64 -4.33 -53.09
N ILE A 9 22.66 -5.17 -53.39
CA ILE A 9 21.33 -5.16 -52.80
C ILE A 9 21.51 -5.50 -51.31
N SER A 10 21.50 -4.49 -50.45
CA SER A 10 21.35 -4.65 -49.01
C SER A 10 19.99 -4.11 -48.59
N ILE A 11 18.94 -4.84 -48.95
CA ILE A 11 17.64 -4.73 -48.29
C ILE A 11 17.65 -5.79 -47.18
N MET A 12 17.85 -5.36 -45.93
CA MET A 12 17.31 -6.07 -44.77
C MET A 12 16.99 -5.05 -43.67
N ILE A 13 15.79 -4.46 -43.81
CA ILE A 13 14.77 -4.34 -42.76
C ILE A 13 15.36 -4.21 -41.35
N LEU A 14 15.60 -2.97 -40.93
CA LEU A 14 15.66 -2.61 -39.51
C LEU A 14 14.48 -1.68 -39.17
N SER A 15 13.28 -2.02 -39.64
CA SER A 15 12.05 -1.50 -39.01
C SER A 15 11.82 -2.32 -37.74
N GLY A 16 12.67 -2.10 -36.74
CA GLY A 16 12.37 -2.54 -35.39
C GLY A 16 11.05 -1.89 -35.01
N PHE A 17 10.00 -2.71 -34.92
CA PHE A 17 8.78 -2.34 -34.23
C PHE A 17 9.19 -1.98 -32.80
N PHE A 18 9.47 -0.69 -32.56
CA PHE A 18 9.40 -0.10 -31.24
C PHE A 18 7.92 -0.15 -30.85
N VAL A 19 7.44 -1.34 -30.47
CA VAL A 19 6.24 -1.43 -29.65
C VAL A 19 6.65 -0.79 -28.33
N SER A 20 6.48 0.52 -28.23
CA SER A 20 6.61 1.23 -26.98
C SER A 20 5.57 0.64 -26.04
N MET A 21 5.98 -0.34 -25.24
CA MET A 21 5.18 -0.82 -24.12
C MET A 21 4.94 0.40 -23.23
N THR A 22 3.71 0.91 -23.24
CA THR A 22 3.31 2.01 -22.38
C THR A 22 3.40 1.52 -20.95
N ALA A 23 4.49 1.85 -20.26
CA ALA A 23 4.62 1.58 -18.84
C ALA A 23 3.60 2.47 -18.11
N LYS A 24 2.59 1.85 -17.49
CA LYS A 24 1.64 2.54 -16.61
C LYS A 24 2.38 2.83 -15.30
N ALA A 25 3.00 4.00 -15.19
CA ALA A 25 3.59 4.44 -13.93
C ALA A 25 2.49 4.89 -12.97
N ASP A 26 2.59 4.49 -11.71
CA ASP A 26 1.67 4.98 -10.69
C ASP A 26 1.95 6.45 -10.40
N THR A 27 0.88 7.23 -10.27
CA THR A 27 0.95 8.54 -9.62
C THR A 27 0.28 8.39 -8.26
N TRP A 28 1.04 8.63 -7.20
CA TRP A 28 0.56 8.55 -5.84
C TRP A 28 0.55 9.94 -5.21
N ASP A 29 -0.59 10.33 -4.65
CA ASP A 29 -0.63 11.48 -3.77
C ASP A 29 0.12 11.18 -2.47
N ASN A 30 0.57 12.25 -1.80
CA ASN A 30 1.10 12.11 -0.44
C ASN A 30 -0.01 11.59 0.47
N PRO A 31 0.28 10.62 1.37
CA PRO A 31 -0.71 10.11 2.31
C PRO A 31 -1.10 11.24 3.26
N ARG A 32 -2.41 11.33 3.56
CA ARG A 32 -2.99 12.36 4.43
C ARG A 32 -3.83 11.70 5.51
N VAL A 33 -4.13 12.46 6.56
CA VAL A 33 -5.09 12.03 7.58
C VAL A 33 -6.42 11.75 6.90
N LYS A 34 -6.99 10.56 7.13
CA LYS A 34 -8.29 10.15 6.58
C LYS A 34 -9.23 9.73 7.70
N THR A 35 -10.50 10.07 7.54
CA THR A 35 -11.57 9.66 8.46
C THR A 35 -12.51 8.71 7.74
N TYR A 36 -12.74 7.55 8.32
CA TYR A 36 -13.70 6.55 7.86
C TYR A 36 -14.82 6.44 8.87
N TYR A 37 -16.05 6.30 8.40
CA TYR A 37 -17.22 6.16 9.27
C TYR A 37 -17.79 4.75 9.11
N SER A 38 -18.34 4.20 10.19
CA SER A 38 -19.26 3.08 10.08
C SER A 38 -20.49 3.49 9.26
N GLU A 39 -21.23 2.54 8.71
CA GLU A 39 -22.42 2.82 7.89
C GLU A 39 -23.50 3.53 8.71
N ASN A 40 -23.72 3.08 9.94
CA ASN A 40 -24.66 3.70 10.88
C ASN A 40 -24.19 5.04 11.48
N LYS A 41 -22.97 5.49 11.13
CA LYS A 41 -22.36 6.74 11.63
C LYS A 41 -22.20 6.82 13.16
N GLU A 42 -22.26 5.70 13.87
CA GLU A 42 -22.00 5.66 15.32
C GLU A 42 -20.51 5.62 15.66
N PHE A 43 -19.67 5.21 14.70
CA PHE A 43 -18.23 5.10 14.88
C PHE A 43 -17.48 5.81 13.76
N LYS A 44 -16.31 6.35 14.11
CA LYS A 44 -15.34 6.86 13.13
C LYS A 44 -13.94 6.41 13.46
N LEU A 45 -13.18 6.07 12.43
CA LEU A 45 -11.77 5.71 12.47
C LEU A 45 -10.98 6.85 11.83
N ILE A 46 -10.06 7.44 12.57
CA ILE A 46 -9.12 8.44 12.05
C ILE A 46 -7.77 7.74 11.87
N ILE A 47 -7.24 7.78 10.66
CA ILE A 47 -5.95 7.20 10.32
C ILE A 47 -4.97 8.33 10.02
N THR A 48 -3.86 8.35 10.76
CA THR A 48 -2.75 9.30 10.61
C THR A 48 -1.57 8.58 9.95
N PRO A 49 -1.10 9.04 8.77
CA PRO A 49 0.04 8.43 8.09
C PRO A 49 1.33 8.47 8.90
N LYS A 50 2.29 7.62 8.50
CA LYS A 50 3.68 7.67 8.97
C LYS A 50 4.25 9.07 8.81
N MET A 51 4.80 9.61 9.90
CA MET A 51 5.52 10.88 9.89
C MET A 51 6.99 10.64 10.16
N THR A 52 7.85 11.19 9.30
CA THR A 52 9.31 11.16 9.47
C THR A 52 9.94 12.34 8.74
N SER A 53 11.12 12.77 9.18
CA SER A 53 11.89 13.80 8.51
C SER A 53 12.40 13.32 7.16
N GLU A 54 12.51 14.20 6.17
CA GLU A 54 13.15 13.90 4.88
C GLU A 54 14.61 13.44 5.06
N LYS A 55 15.27 13.89 6.14
CA LYS A 55 16.64 13.49 6.47
C LYS A 55 16.74 12.07 7.04
N TYR A 56 15.62 11.49 7.50
CA TYR A 56 15.60 10.21 8.21
C TYR A 56 16.22 9.08 7.37
N TYR A 57 15.82 8.94 6.11
CA TYR A 57 16.32 7.84 5.27
C TYR A 57 17.82 7.96 4.97
N LEU A 58 18.32 9.19 4.78
CA LEU A 58 19.75 9.41 4.59
C LEU A 58 20.54 9.14 5.88
N TRP A 59 19.97 9.48 7.03
CA TRP A 59 20.53 9.15 8.34
C TRP A 59 20.60 7.66 8.59
N ASP A 60 19.48 6.96 8.37
CA ASP A 60 19.39 5.51 8.54
C ASP A 60 20.40 4.82 7.63
N TYR A 61 20.44 5.20 6.35
CA TYR A 61 21.44 4.71 5.39
C TYR A 61 22.88 4.91 5.90
N TYR A 62 23.24 6.09 6.40
CA TYR A 62 24.59 6.33 6.92
C TYR A 62 24.89 5.56 8.20
N LYS A 63 23.89 5.22 9.01
CA LYS A 63 24.03 4.39 10.22
C LYS A 63 24.16 2.91 9.91
N THR A 64 23.38 2.41 8.95
CA THR A 64 23.27 0.96 8.66
C THR A 64 24.26 0.49 7.60
N ASN A 65 24.66 1.36 6.67
CA ASN A 65 25.56 0.98 5.59
C ASN A 65 27.01 0.77 6.10
N LYS A 66 27.49 -0.47 5.97
CA LYS A 66 28.85 -0.92 6.32
C LYS A 66 29.78 -1.11 5.12
N HIS A 67 29.32 -0.86 3.90
CA HIS A 67 30.16 -1.01 2.71
C HIS A 67 31.36 -0.06 2.76
N PRO A 68 32.53 -0.45 2.21
CA PRO A 68 33.69 0.43 2.11
C PRO A 68 33.33 1.73 1.37
N GLN A 69 33.69 2.88 1.96
CA GLN A 69 33.36 4.19 1.42
C GLN A 69 34.62 4.99 1.10
N THR A 70 34.57 5.80 0.05
CA THR A 70 35.66 6.72 -0.29
C THR A 70 35.77 7.84 0.75
N LYS A 71 36.96 8.42 0.89
CA LYS A 71 37.22 9.56 1.80
C LYS A 71 36.24 10.73 1.59
N LYS A 72 35.82 10.98 0.34
CA LYS A 72 34.83 12.01 -0.01
C LYS A 72 33.45 11.72 0.60
N ILE A 73 33.00 10.47 0.52
CA ILE A 73 31.71 10.04 1.09
C ILE A 73 31.78 10.12 2.62
N LEU A 74 32.88 9.67 3.23
CA LEU A 74 33.07 9.75 4.69
C LEU A 74 32.98 11.19 5.20
N LYS A 75 33.63 12.15 4.52
CA LYS A 75 33.52 13.58 4.88
C LYS A 75 32.10 14.13 4.74
N LYS A 76 31.36 13.72 3.68
CA LYS A 76 29.94 14.11 3.50
C LYS A 76 29.07 13.53 4.61
N LYS A 77 29.28 12.26 4.96
CA LYS A 77 28.61 11.57 6.07
C LYS A 77 28.88 12.29 7.39
N GLU A 78 30.13 12.58 7.72
CA GLU A 78 30.50 13.29 8.94
C GLU A 78 29.79 14.66 9.05
N LYS A 79 29.85 15.47 7.98
CA LYS A 79 29.15 16.76 7.94
C LYS A 79 27.64 16.60 8.11
N PHE A 80 27.03 15.61 7.47
CA PHE A 80 25.61 15.33 7.65
C PHE A 80 25.28 14.95 9.10
N MET A 81 26.07 14.05 9.69
CA MET A 81 25.87 13.56 11.06
C MET A 81 26.04 14.66 12.11
N GLN A 82 26.85 15.69 11.84
CA GLN A 82 26.97 16.87 12.72
C GLN A 82 25.76 17.82 12.64
N ASN A 83 24.99 17.78 11.55
CA ASN A 83 23.88 18.70 11.30
C ASN A 83 22.49 18.06 11.50
N ILE A 84 22.45 16.83 12.02
CA ILE A 84 21.19 16.13 12.26
C ILE A 84 20.67 16.40 13.68
N SER A 85 19.37 16.69 13.80
CA SER A 85 18.70 16.84 15.09
C SER A 85 18.14 15.51 15.59
N VAL A 86 17.77 15.44 16.87
CA VAL A 86 17.06 14.25 17.42
C VAL A 86 15.74 14.04 16.69
N GLN A 87 15.00 15.12 16.39
CA GLN A 87 13.72 15.08 15.68
C GLN A 87 13.86 14.48 14.27
N ASP A 88 14.98 14.74 13.58
CA ASP A 88 15.26 14.15 12.27
C ASP A 88 15.45 12.62 12.30
N THR A 89 15.68 12.05 13.48
CA THR A 89 15.86 10.59 13.68
C THR A 89 14.57 9.91 14.15
N ILE A 90 13.50 10.67 14.40
CA ILE A 90 12.23 10.12 14.87
C ILE A 90 11.41 9.64 13.66
N ARG A 91 10.85 8.45 13.82
CA ARG A 91 9.88 7.87 12.91
C ARG A 91 8.63 7.51 13.69
N ILE A 92 7.54 8.21 13.39
CA ILE A 92 6.22 7.95 13.96
C ILE A 92 5.50 7.02 12.99
N PRO A 93 5.09 5.81 13.41
CA PRO A 93 4.40 4.87 12.52
C PRO A 93 3.03 5.40 12.09
N CYS A 94 2.42 4.79 11.08
CA CYS A 94 1.01 5.02 10.81
C CYS A 94 0.20 4.61 12.04
N THR A 95 -0.69 5.49 12.52
CA THR A 95 -1.57 5.21 13.64
C THR A 95 -3.03 5.28 13.22
N ALA A 96 -3.89 4.59 13.95
CA ALA A 96 -5.32 4.73 13.86
C ALA A 96 -5.92 4.94 15.24
N GLY A 97 -6.91 5.84 15.31
CA GLY A 97 -7.76 6.07 16.47
C GLY A 97 -9.21 5.73 16.13
N LEU A 98 -9.83 4.82 16.89
CA LEU A 98 -11.26 4.53 16.77
C LEU A 98 -12.03 5.33 17.82
N TYR A 99 -13.11 5.97 17.39
CA TYR A 99 -13.94 6.81 18.24
C TYR A 99 -15.40 6.38 18.16
N LYS A 100 -16.09 6.39 19.30
CA LYS A 100 -17.55 6.35 19.36
C LYS A 100 -18.09 7.77 19.27
N ILE A 101 -19.03 8.01 18.37
CA ILE A 101 -19.70 9.30 18.22
C ILE A 101 -20.82 9.36 19.27
N ASN A 102 -20.86 10.46 20.03
CA ASN A 102 -21.88 10.70 21.04
C ASN A 102 -22.41 12.13 20.90
N GLY A 103 -23.48 12.28 20.11
CA GLY A 103 -23.98 13.61 19.73
C GLY A 103 -22.93 14.40 18.95
N ALA A 104 -22.53 15.56 19.48
CA ALA A 104 -21.49 16.39 18.90
C ALA A 104 -20.06 15.91 19.24
N ASP A 105 -19.91 15.09 20.29
CA ASP A 105 -18.63 14.64 20.80
C ASP A 105 -18.17 13.33 20.15
N SER A 106 -16.89 13.03 20.30
CA SER A 106 -16.30 11.77 19.87
C SER A 106 -15.37 11.24 20.96
N ILE A 107 -15.73 10.09 21.52
CA ILE A 107 -15.00 9.46 22.62
C ILE A 107 -14.00 8.48 22.03
N LEU A 108 -12.71 8.67 22.32
CA LEU A 108 -11.65 7.75 21.93
C LEU A 108 -11.86 6.39 22.61
N ILE A 109 -11.94 5.33 21.80
CA ILE A 109 -12.00 3.94 22.28
C ILE A 109 -10.59 3.38 22.40
N TRP A 110 -9.78 3.53 21.35
CA TRP A 110 -8.38 3.12 21.32
C TRP A 110 -7.61 3.89 20.25
N GLU A 111 -6.30 4.00 20.46
CA GLU A 111 -5.34 4.47 19.47
C GLU A 111 -4.15 3.49 19.40
N ARG A 112 -3.78 3.04 18.19
CA ARG A 112 -2.73 2.04 17.97
C ARG A 112 -1.97 2.28 16.66
N PRO A 113 -0.69 1.89 16.58
CA PRO A 113 0.00 1.73 15.30
C PRO A 113 -0.69 0.68 14.42
N LEU A 114 -0.83 0.97 13.14
CA LEU A 114 -1.26 0.00 12.13
C LEU A 114 -0.08 -0.81 11.60
N LEU A 115 -0.39 -1.94 10.96
CA LEU A 115 0.62 -2.79 10.30
C LEU A 115 1.00 -2.26 8.91
N ASN A 116 0.11 -1.47 8.28
CA ASN A 116 0.42 -0.75 7.05
C ASN A 116 1.48 0.32 7.35
N GLU A 117 2.70 0.10 6.85
CA GLU A 117 3.91 0.83 7.28
C GLU A 117 3.82 2.34 7.08
N VAL A 118 3.25 2.76 5.95
CA VAL A 118 3.08 4.17 5.57
C VAL A 118 1.69 4.65 5.94
N CYS A 119 0.68 3.98 5.39
CA CYS A 119 -0.74 4.20 5.61
C CYS A 119 -1.49 3.09 4.85
N PRO A 120 -2.66 2.63 5.27
CA PRO A 120 -3.51 1.85 4.38
C PRO A 120 -4.06 2.70 3.24
N VAL A 121 -4.32 2.11 2.08
CA VAL A 121 -4.99 2.80 0.96
C VAL A 121 -6.46 3.06 1.31
N TYR A 122 -7.10 2.07 1.93
CA TYR A 122 -8.50 2.11 2.32
C TYR A 122 -8.75 1.40 3.66
N ALA A 123 -9.84 1.75 4.34
CA ALA A 123 -10.26 1.09 5.58
C ALA A 123 -11.80 1.12 5.71
N ILE A 124 -12.34 0.20 6.52
CA ILE A 124 -13.76 0.12 6.89
C ILE A 124 -13.92 -0.13 8.38
N VAL A 125 -15.09 0.23 8.93
CA VAL A 125 -15.41 0.15 10.35
C VAL A 125 -16.74 -0.58 10.53
N ALA A 126 -16.77 -1.59 11.41
CA ALA A 126 -18.00 -2.31 11.75
C ALA A 126 -19.02 -1.37 12.44
N ASN A 127 -20.31 -1.62 12.22
CA ASN A 127 -21.38 -0.77 12.78
C ASN A 127 -21.46 -0.78 14.31
N ASP A 128 -20.97 -1.84 14.96
CA ASP A 128 -20.86 -1.93 16.41
C ASP A 128 -19.45 -1.55 16.95
N GLY A 129 -18.53 -1.13 16.08
CA GLY A 129 -17.15 -0.83 16.44
C GLY A 129 -16.34 -2.05 16.93
N SER A 130 -16.84 -3.28 16.73
CA SER A 130 -16.18 -4.51 17.20
C SER A 130 -14.90 -4.86 16.44
N SER A 131 -14.78 -4.36 15.21
CA SER A 131 -13.63 -4.56 14.34
C SER A 131 -13.46 -3.42 13.34
N ILE A 132 -12.24 -3.30 12.83
CA ILE A 132 -11.94 -2.51 11.63
C ILE A 132 -11.10 -3.38 10.68
N ALA A 133 -11.14 -3.05 9.39
CA ALA A 133 -10.27 -3.67 8.40
C ALA A 133 -9.54 -2.61 7.58
N THR A 134 -8.30 -2.90 7.22
CA THR A 134 -7.49 -2.07 6.32
C THR A 134 -7.11 -2.84 5.07
N PHE A 135 -6.94 -2.10 3.97
CA PHE A 135 -6.61 -2.64 2.65
C PHE A 135 -5.44 -1.91 2.04
N ASP A 136 -4.49 -2.72 1.56
CA ASP A 136 -3.28 -2.34 0.85
C ASP A 136 -2.34 -1.43 1.63
N ASN A 137 -1.05 -1.44 1.30
CA ASN A 137 -0.12 -0.43 1.80
C ASN A 137 0.00 0.70 0.78
N TRP A 138 0.05 1.94 1.27
CA TRP A 138 0.32 3.10 0.42
C TRP A 138 1.64 2.90 -0.34
N TYR A 139 1.67 3.25 -1.63
CA TYR A 139 2.77 2.96 -2.57
C TYR A 139 2.96 1.49 -2.98
N SER A 140 2.08 0.58 -2.55
CA SER A 140 2.25 -0.86 -2.79
C SER A 140 0.90 -1.60 -2.77
N THR A 141 -0.02 -1.19 -3.64
CA THR A 141 -1.35 -1.83 -3.75
C THR A 141 -1.24 -3.26 -4.29
N GLY A 142 -1.87 -4.21 -3.60
CA GLY A 142 -1.86 -5.63 -3.95
C GLY A 142 -0.56 -6.37 -3.61
N TYR A 143 0.40 -5.72 -2.94
CA TYR A 143 1.70 -6.30 -2.61
C TYR A 143 2.00 -6.29 -1.09
N GLY A 144 2.89 -7.18 -0.68
CA GLY A 144 3.30 -7.33 0.72
C GLY A 144 2.34 -8.19 1.55
N VAL A 145 2.64 -8.30 2.84
CA VAL A 145 1.91 -9.18 3.78
C VAL A 145 0.68 -8.54 4.41
N ASN A 146 0.47 -7.24 4.19
CA ASN A 146 -0.59 -6.42 4.81
C ASN A 146 -1.56 -5.89 3.75
N VAL A 147 -1.92 -6.72 2.77
CA VAL A 147 -2.91 -6.38 1.72
C VAL A 147 -4.31 -6.33 2.31
N PHE A 148 -4.63 -7.21 3.24
CA PHE A 148 -5.86 -7.17 4.01
C PHE A 148 -5.55 -7.49 5.47
N VAL A 149 -5.88 -6.57 6.37
CA VAL A 149 -5.62 -6.74 7.81
C VAL A 149 -6.90 -6.51 8.59
N VAL A 150 -7.19 -7.42 9.52
CA VAL A 150 -8.34 -7.32 10.42
C VAL A 150 -7.86 -7.00 11.83
N TYR A 151 -8.50 -6.02 12.45
CA TYR A 151 -8.21 -5.58 13.80
C TYR A 151 -9.43 -5.73 14.71
N ASP A 152 -9.20 -6.07 15.97
CA ASP A 152 -10.26 -6.18 16.97
C ASP A 152 -10.64 -4.85 17.62
N LYS A 153 -11.67 -4.89 18.49
CA LYS A 153 -12.17 -3.76 19.29
C LYS A 153 -11.13 -3.07 20.18
N LYS A 154 -9.93 -3.64 20.35
CA LYS A 154 -8.82 -3.06 21.12
C LYS A 154 -7.69 -2.53 20.21
N GLY A 155 -7.88 -2.61 18.89
CA GLY A 155 -6.90 -2.24 17.88
C GLY A 155 -5.80 -3.27 17.68
N ASN A 156 -5.96 -4.52 18.16
CA ASN A 156 -4.97 -5.57 17.90
C ASN A 156 -5.23 -6.21 16.54
N ALA A 157 -4.18 -6.36 15.73
CA ALA A 157 -4.26 -7.15 14.50
C ALA A 157 -4.55 -8.63 14.85
N LYS A 158 -5.62 -9.17 14.29
CA LYS A 158 -6.00 -10.59 14.44
C LYS A 158 -5.40 -11.46 13.37
N LYS A 159 -5.40 -10.95 12.14
CA LYS A 159 -4.93 -11.68 10.97
C LYS A 159 -4.55 -10.70 9.87
N THR A 160 -3.57 -11.11 9.10
CA THR A 160 -3.08 -10.39 7.94
C THR A 160 -3.02 -11.35 6.76
N TYR A 161 -3.18 -10.80 5.56
CA TYR A 161 -3.20 -11.54 4.32
C TYR A 161 -2.40 -10.82 3.25
N LYS A 162 -1.69 -11.61 2.46
CA LYS A 162 -1.24 -11.26 1.12
C LYS A 162 -2.39 -11.42 0.12
N LEU A 163 -2.26 -10.78 -1.05
CA LEU A 163 -3.24 -10.92 -2.11
C LEU A 163 -3.37 -12.38 -2.60
N GLU A 164 -2.26 -13.11 -2.72
CA GLU A 164 -2.23 -14.51 -3.18
C GLU A 164 -3.04 -15.48 -2.29
N GLU A 165 -3.25 -15.14 -1.02
CA GLU A 165 -3.99 -15.98 -0.07
C GLU A 165 -5.51 -15.78 -0.15
N ILE A 166 -5.95 -14.63 -0.69
CA ILE A 166 -7.35 -14.20 -0.68
C ILE A 166 -7.95 -14.06 -2.07
N SER A 167 -7.10 -13.97 -3.09
CA SER A 167 -7.50 -13.80 -4.47
C SER A 167 -8.28 -15.01 -4.99
N PRO A 168 -9.48 -14.83 -5.57
CA PRO A 168 -10.17 -15.88 -6.33
C PRO A 168 -9.60 -16.04 -7.75
N PHE A 169 -8.71 -15.15 -8.19
CA PHE A 169 -8.13 -15.16 -9.53
C PHE A 169 -6.60 -15.33 -9.49
N PRO A 170 -5.98 -15.83 -10.56
CA PRO A 170 -4.55 -15.64 -10.80
C PRO A 170 -4.17 -14.16 -10.69
N LEU A 171 -3.04 -13.84 -10.05
CA LEU A 171 -2.66 -12.43 -9.81
C LEU A 171 -2.40 -11.64 -11.12
N ASN A 172 -2.04 -12.35 -12.19
CA ASN A 172 -1.83 -11.78 -13.53
C ASN A 172 -3.14 -11.41 -14.25
N ASP A 173 -4.30 -11.73 -13.68
CA ASP A 173 -5.60 -11.35 -14.22
C ASP A 173 -6.03 -9.95 -13.73
N TYR A 174 -5.34 -9.39 -12.73
CA TYR A 174 -5.62 -8.05 -12.22
C TYR A 174 -5.00 -6.94 -13.07
N SER A 175 -5.68 -5.79 -13.09
CA SER A 175 -5.11 -4.60 -13.72
C SER A 175 -3.85 -4.19 -12.97
N MET A 176 -2.76 -3.98 -13.70
CA MET A 176 -1.46 -3.71 -13.10
C MET A 176 -0.80 -2.44 -13.64
N SER A 177 0.03 -1.87 -12.79
CA SER A 177 0.99 -0.82 -13.11
C SER A 177 2.41 -1.30 -12.79
N ILE A 178 3.39 -0.40 -12.78
CA ILE A 178 4.76 -0.73 -12.38
C ILE A 178 4.84 -1.25 -10.93
N SER A 179 4.01 -0.71 -10.02
CA SER A 179 4.11 -0.97 -8.58
C SER A 179 2.79 -1.35 -7.89
N SER A 180 1.70 -1.51 -8.65
CA SER A 180 0.38 -1.81 -8.11
C SER A 180 -0.35 -2.91 -8.88
N LEU A 181 -1.09 -3.74 -8.13
CA LEU A 181 -2.12 -4.66 -8.64
C LEU A 181 -3.48 -4.20 -8.14
N TYR A 182 -4.30 -3.62 -9.02
CA TYR A 182 -5.64 -3.13 -8.67
C TYR A 182 -6.63 -4.30 -8.67
N TRP A 183 -6.83 -4.90 -7.50
CA TRP A 183 -7.53 -6.17 -7.33
C TRP A 183 -8.96 -6.03 -6.78
N ARG A 184 -9.27 -4.91 -6.12
CA ARG A 184 -10.50 -4.70 -5.36
C ARG A 184 -11.37 -3.62 -6.01
N LYS A 185 -12.62 -3.98 -6.27
CA LYS A 185 -13.67 -3.04 -6.70
C LYS A 185 -14.38 -2.38 -5.52
N ASP A 186 -14.81 -3.18 -4.54
CA ASP A 186 -15.56 -2.70 -3.40
C ASP A 186 -15.36 -3.59 -2.16
N VAL A 187 -15.64 -3.04 -0.98
CA VAL A 187 -15.59 -3.76 0.29
C VAL A 187 -16.49 -3.12 1.33
N ARG A 188 -17.22 -3.96 2.07
CA ARG A 188 -18.12 -3.52 3.14
C ARG A 188 -18.37 -4.61 4.17
N TYR A 189 -18.79 -4.20 5.35
CA TYR A 189 -19.38 -5.13 6.31
C TYR A 189 -20.78 -5.53 5.83
N ILE A 190 -21.09 -6.82 5.80
CA ILE A 190 -22.48 -7.31 5.60
C ILE A 190 -23.21 -7.28 6.94
N ASP A 191 -22.51 -7.64 8.00
CA ASP A 191 -22.89 -7.56 9.40
C ASP A 191 -21.63 -7.38 10.25
N ASN A 192 -21.73 -7.44 11.57
CA ASN A 192 -20.59 -7.22 12.46
C ASN A 192 -19.55 -8.35 12.45
N GLU A 193 -19.83 -9.46 11.78
CA GLU A 193 -19.01 -10.68 11.76
C GLU A 193 -18.54 -11.06 10.35
N ARG A 194 -19.03 -10.40 9.31
CA ARG A 194 -18.73 -10.73 7.92
C ARG A 194 -18.41 -9.51 7.07
N ILE A 195 -17.36 -9.63 6.26
CA ILE A 195 -16.94 -8.62 5.28
C ILE A 195 -17.14 -9.19 3.86
N GLU A 196 -17.87 -8.47 3.01
CA GLU A 196 -17.95 -8.73 1.58
C GLU A 196 -16.78 -8.02 0.88
N ILE A 197 -15.99 -8.75 0.11
CA ILE A 197 -14.96 -8.18 -0.77
C ILE A 197 -15.30 -8.51 -2.21
N ILE A 198 -15.40 -7.48 -3.06
CA ILE A 198 -15.61 -7.64 -4.50
C ILE A 198 -14.27 -7.47 -5.21
N PHE A 199 -13.80 -8.58 -5.80
CA PHE A 199 -12.60 -8.63 -6.63
C PHE A 199 -12.95 -8.29 -8.07
N GLU A 200 -12.06 -7.58 -8.77
CA GLU A 200 -12.24 -7.21 -10.18
C GLU A 200 -10.94 -7.38 -10.96
N THR A 201 -11.01 -8.10 -12.07
CA THR A 201 -9.91 -8.33 -13.02
C THR A 201 -9.81 -7.20 -14.05
N ASP A 202 -8.71 -7.15 -14.82
CA ASP A 202 -8.50 -6.15 -15.88
C ASP A 202 -9.58 -6.19 -16.98
N ASP A 203 -10.19 -7.36 -17.22
CA ASP A 203 -11.31 -7.57 -18.14
C ASP A 203 -12.69 -7.33 -17.50
N ASN A 204 -12.73 -6.69 -16.32
CA ASN A 204 -13.93 -6.34 -15.55
C ASN A 204 -14.76 -7.56 -15.08
N LYS A 205 -14.20 -8.77 -15.04
CA LYS A 205 -14.86 -9.88 -14.34
C LYS A 205 -14.83 -9.62 -12.85
N THR A 206 -15.96 -9.85 -12.20
CA THR A 206 -16.08 -9.64 -10.76
C THR A 206 -16.45 -10.94 -10.05
N THR A 207 -15.82 -11.15 -8.90
CA THR A 207 -16.15 -12.25 -7.98
C THR A 207 -16.24 -11.69 -6.58
N LYS A 208 -17.24 -12.15 -5.84
CA LYS A 208 -17.44 -11.79 -4.43
C LYS A 208 -16.88 -12.90 -3.55
N ARG A 209 -16.19 -12.52 -2.48
CA ARG A 209 -15.90 -13.45 -1.38
C ARG A 209 -16.35 -12.85 -0.06
N ILE A 210 -16.78 -13.72 0.85
CA ILE A 210 -17.21 -13.32 2.20
C ILE A 210 -16.15 -13.78 3.18
N TYR A 211 -15.66 -12.86 3.99
CA TYR A 211 -14.70 -13.13 5.04
C TYR A 211 -15.39 -13.21 6.39
N ASN A 212 -15.18 -14.30 7.12
CA ASN A 212 -15.74 -14.52 8.44
C ASN A 212 -14.77 -14.07 9.54
N LEU A 213 -15.16 -13.08 10.34
CA LEU A 213 -14.32 -12.47 11.38
C LEU A 213 -14.13 -13.34 12.62
N LYS A 214 -15.04 -14.29 12.88
CA LYS A 214 -14.90 -15.23 14.00
C LYS A 214 -13.91 -16.34 13.67
N ARG A 215 -14.06 -16.93 12.48
CA ARG A 215 -13.22 -18.04 12.01
C ARG A 215 -11.89 -17.58 11.42
N LEU A 216 -11.81 -16.29 11.06
CA LEU A 216 -10.66 -15.67 10.41
C LEU A 216 -10.30 -16.40 9.10
N GLU A 217 -11.31 -16.67 8.28
CA GLU A 217 -11.17 -17.34 6.99
C GLU A 217 -12.27 -16.88 6.03
N PHE A 218 -12.08 -17.11 4.74
CA PHE A 218 -13.12 -16.90 3.73
C PHE A 218 -14.07 -18.09 3.70
N GLU A 219 -15.35 -17.79 3.51
CA GLU A 219 -16.44 -18.77 3.32
C GLU A 219 -16.40 -19.42 1.94
#